data_AF-A0A438FLU0-F1
#
_entry.id   AF-A0A438FLU0-F1
#
_cell.length_a   1.000
_cell.length_b   1.000
_cell.length_c   1.000
_cell.angle_alpha   90.00
_cell.angle_beta   90.00
_cell.angle_gamma   90.00
#
_symmetry.space_group_name_H-M   'P 1'
#
loop_
_entity.id
_entity.type
_entity.pdbx_description
1 polymer ?
#
loop_
_entity_poly.entity_id
_entity_poly.type
_entity_poly.pdbx_seq_one_letter_code
_entity_poly.pdbx_strand_id
1 'polypeptide(L)'
;MSYKQFIQELEDDILPAEAERRYQEYKSEYISTQKRSFFDSHKDEEWLKDKYHPTNLLSVIERRNEVARKTAKDFLLDLQSGTLDLGPGVNASSLNKSGQTSDPNSDEETEMGGKRRRHGRGPTKETDLLSVAPKAHPVSSEPRRIQVDIEQAQALVRKLDSEKGIEENILCRADNDKLNREKSHGGSIGPVIIIRGLTSVKGLEGIELLDTLITYLWRIHGLDYYGMLETNEAKGLRHVRVEGKSSDLTSNGVEWEKKFDSHWQERLRSQDPLEIMTAKEKIDATAIESLDPYVRKIRDEKYGWKYGCGAKGCTKLFHAAEFVHKHLKLKHPELVMELTSKVREDLYFLNYMSDADAPGGTPVMQQSLLV
;
A
#
# COMPACT_ATOMS: atom_id res chain seq x y z
N MET A 1 -12.45 3.24 -31.72
CA MET A 1 -12.52 2.49 -32.99
C MET A 1 -11.51 1.37 -32.98
N SER A 2 -11.90 0.18 -33.43
CA SER A 2 -11.01 -0.99 -33.40
C SER A 2 -9.90 -0.79 -34.42
N TYR A 3 -8.81 -1.54 -34.32
CA TYR A 3 -7.70 -1.40 -35.27
C TYR A 3 -8.17 -1.53 -36.72
N LYS A 4 -9.08 -2.48 -36.98
CA LYS A 4 -9.68 -2.69 -38.31
C LYS A 4 -10.49 -1.48 -38.78
N GLN A 5 -11.26 -0.85 -37.90
CA GLN A 5 -12.05 0.34 -38.25
C GLN A 5 -11.14 1.56 -38.45
N PHE A 6 -10.10 1.69 -37.64
CA PHE A 6 -9.13 2.78 -37.73
C PHE A 6 -8.35 2.75 -39.05
N ILE A 7 -7.86 1.57 -39.47
CA ILE A 7 -7.13 1.45 -40.74
C ILE A 7 -8.00 1.79 -41.96
N GLN A 8 -9.30 1.51 -41.91
CA GLN A 8 -10.22 1.82 -43.01
C GLN A 8 -10.38 3.33 -43.27
N GLU A 9 -10.01 4.18 -42.30
CA GLU A 9 -10.05 5.63 -42.43
C GLU A 9 -8.70 6.23 -42.86
N LEU A 10 -7.66 5.41 -43.02
CA LEU A 10 -6.33 5.84 -43.44
C LEU A 10 -6.19 5.76 -44.97
N GLU A 11 -5.19 6.47 -45.50
CA GLU A 11 -4.86 6.49 -46.92
C GLU A 11 -4.38 5.12 -47.42
N ASP A 12 -4.70 4.77 -48.67
CA ASP A 12 -4.40 3.44 -49.26
C ASP A 12 -2.89 3.12 -49.36
N ASP A 13 -2.02 4.12 -49.37
CA ASP A 13 -0.57 4.01 -49.48
C ASP A 13 0.17 4.02 -48.12
N ILE A 14 -0.57 3.96 -47.01
CA ILE A 14 0.03 3.98 -45.68
C ILE A 14 0.89 2.74 -45.39
N LEU A 15 2.08 2.97 -44.83
CA LEU A 15 2.97 1.89 -44.42
C LEU A 15 2.45 1.21 -43.14
N PRO A 16 2.58 -0.13 -43.01
CA PRO A 16 2.12 -0.86 -41.83
C PRO A 16 2.66 -0.33 -40.49
N ALA A 17 3.95 0.04 -40.45
CA ALA A 17 4.58 0.60 -39.25
C ALA A 17 4.00 1.97 -38.88
N GLU A 18 3.59 2.76 -39.87
CA GLU A 18 3.02 4.08 -39.65
C GLU A 18 1.55 4.00 -39.21
N ALA A 19 0.78 3.06 -39.79
CA ALA A 19 -0.58 2.75 -39.35
C ALA A 19 -0.61 2.27 -37.89
N GLU A 20 0.32 1.40 -37.49
CA GLU A 20 0.46 0.97 -36.09
C GLU A 20 0.79 2.15 -35.17
N ARG A 21 1.77 2.99 -35.53
CA ARG A 21 2.13 4.18 -34.75
C ARG A 21 0.93 5.11 -34.55
N ARG A 22 0.22 5.45 -35.63
CA ARG A 22 -0.98 6.31 -35.57
C ARG A 22 -2.09 5.69 -34.73
N TYR A 23 -2.26 4.37 -34.78
CA TYR A 23 -3.25 3.69 -33.95
C TYR A 23 -2.88 3.71 -32.47
N GLN A 24 -1.60 3.58 -32.12
CA GLN A 24 -1.15 3.72 -30.72
C GLN A 24 -1.34 5.15 -30.21
N GLU A 25 -1.05 6.15 -31.03
CA GLU A 25 -1.33 7.56 -30.73
C GLU A 25 -2.84 7.77 -30.53
N TYR A 26 -3.67 7.30 -31.45
CA TYR A 26 -5.13 7.33 -31.34
C TYR A 26 -5.62 6.68 -30.04
N LYS A 27 -5.11 5.49 -29.70
CA LYS A 27 -5.49 4.82 -28.45
C LYS A 27 -5.10 5.64 -27.23
N SER A 28 -3.88 6.19 -27.21
CA SER A 28 -3.40 7.02 -26.11
C SER A 28 -4.26 8.27 -25.92
N GLU A 29 -4.54 8.99 -27.01
CA GLU A 29 -5.40 10.18 -26.99
C GLU A 29 -6.85 9.85 -26.62
N TYR A 30 -7.39 8.75 -27.15
CA TYR A 30 -8.73 8.27 -26.82
C TYR A 30 -8.84 7.92 -25.33
N ILE A 31 -7.89 7.17 -24.78
CA ILE A 31 -7.84 6.82 -23.35
C ILE A 31 -7.73 8.10 -22.52
N SER A 32 -6.84 9.02 -22.89
CA SER A 32 -6.66 10.30 -22.17
C SER A 32 -7.94 11.14 -22.17
N THR A 33 -8.64 11.22 -23.31
CA THR A 33 -9.91 11.92 -23.45
C THR A 33 -11.02 11.26 -22.63
N GLN A 34 -11.09 9.93 -22.66
CA GLN A 34 -12.07 9.15 -21.91
C GLN A 34 -11.85 9.28 -20.39
N LYS A 35 -10.61 9.22 -19.93
CA LYS A 35 -10.23 9.49 -18.54
C LYS A 35 -10.66 10.90 -18.13
N ARG A 36 -10.34 11.92 -18.94
CA ARG A 36 -10.75 13.30 -18.64
C ARG A 36 -12.27 13.43 -18.53
N SER A 37 -13.02 12.88 -19.48
CA SER A 37 -14.49 12.91 -19.44
C SER A 37 -15.06 12.18 -18.23
N PHE A 38 -14.47 11.05 -17.84
CA PHE A 38 -14.85 10.32 -16.64
C PHE A 38 -14.57 11.16 -15.39
N PHE A 39 -13.38 11.74 -15.27
CA PHE A 39 -13.01 12.61 -14.16
C PHE A 39 -13.98 13.77 -14.02
N ASP A 40 -14.24 14.52 -15.10
CA ASP A 40 -15.13 15.68 -15.05
C ASP A 40 -16.54 15.33 -14.57
N SER A 41 -17.00 14.10 -14.85
CA SER A 41 -18.31 13.61 -14.43
C SER A 41 -18.38 13.13 -12.97
N HIS A 42 -17.26 12.66 -12.41
CA HIS A 42 -17.22 12.01 -11.09
C HIS A 42 -16.32 12.73 -10.07
N LYS A 43 -15.67 13.84 -10.44
CA LYS A 43 -14.73 14.59 -9.58
C LYS A 43 -15.34 15.07 -8.27
N ASP A 44 -16.66 15.20 -8.21
CA ASP A 44 -17.36 15.64 -7.01
C ASP A 44 -17.73 14.50 -6.07
N GLU A 45 -17.64 13.25 -6.52
CA GLU A 45 -17.97 12.04 -5.76
C GLU A 45 -16.90 11.72 -4.71
N GLU A 46 -17.36 11.34 -3.51
CA GLU A 46 -16.49 11.17 -2.34
C GLU A 46 -15.46 10.04 -2.52
N TRP A 47 -15.83 8.92 -3.12
CA TRP A 47 -14.92 7.80 -3.35
C TRP A 47 -13.75 8.17 -4.29
N LEU A 48 -13.99 9.05 -5.27
CA LEU A 48 -12.95 9.48 -6.21
C LEU A 48 -12.01 10.49 -5.52
N LYS A 49 -12.56 11.36 -4.67
CA LYS A 49 -11.77 12.27 -3.83
C LYS A 49 -10.91 11.49 -2.84
N ASP A 50 -11.47 10.48 -2.17
CA ASP A 50 -10.74 9.64 -1.22
C ASP A 50 -9.60 8.85 -1.88
N LYS A 51 -9.67 8.62 -3.20
CA LYS A 51 -8.60 7.94 -3.94
C LYS A 51 -7.49 8.89 -4.44
N TYR A 52 -7.81 10.14 -4.80
CA TYR A 52 -6.83 11.01 -5.49
C TYR A 52 -6.73 12.45 -4.98
N HIS A 53 -7.71 12.96 -4.24
CA HIS A 53 -7.73 14.36 -3.80
C HIS A 53 -6.81 14.56 -2.58
N PRO A 54 -5.82 15.48 -2.64
CA PRO A 54 -4.80 15.62 -1.58
C PRO A 54 -5.35 15.85 -0.17
N THR A 55 -6.44 16.61 -0.02
CA THR A 55 -7.04 16.86 1.31
C THR A 55 -7.69 15.61 1.88
N ASN A 56 -8.38 14.83 1.05
CA ASN A 56 -9.08 13.63 1.48
C ASN A 56 -8.10 12.52 1.85
N LEU A 57 -7.04 12.39 1.06
CA LEU A 57 -5.95 11.43 1.29
C LEU A 57 -5.35 11.54 2.69
N LEU A 58 -5.26 12.74 3.28
CA LEU A 58 -4.79 12.89 4.66
C LEU A 58 -5.63 12.07 5.66
N SER A 59 -6.97 12.14 5.53
CA SER A 59 -7.88 11.37 6.39
C SER A 59 -7.86 9.87 6.09
N VAL A 60 -7.66 9.50 4.81
CA VAL A 60 -7.52 8.10 4.38
C VAL A 60 -6.26 7.48 4.95
N ILE A 61 -5.13 8.19 4.87
CA ILE A 61 -3.84 7.77 5.45
C ILE A 61 -3.97 7.62 6.96
N GLU A 62 -4.57 8.59 7.66
CA GLU A 62 -4.77 8.52 9.11
C GLU A 62 -5.57 7.28 9.51
N ARG A 63 -6.72 7.04 8.85
CA ARG A 63 -7.57 5.87 9.08
C ARG A 63 -6.83 4.56 8.80
N ARG A 64 -6.12 4.48 7.67
CA ARG A 64 -5.31 3.31 7.30
C ARG A 64 -4.24 3.03 8.34
N ASN A 65 -3.55 4.06 8.82
CA ASN A 65 -2.48 3.93 9.80
C ASN A 65 -3.03 3.48 11.16
N GLU A 66 -4.21 3.97 11.56
CA GLU A 66 -4.88 3.51 12.78
C GLU A 66 -5.28 2.03 12.71
N VAL A 67 -5.87 1.61 11.58
CA VAL A 67 -6.19 0.19 11.34
C VAL A 67 -4.93 -0.65 11.37
N ALA A 68 -3.87 -0.25 10.68
CA ALA A 68 -2.60 -0.97 10.66
C ALA A 68 -1.98 -1.12 12.06
N ARG A 69 -1.97 -0.05 12.88
CA ARG A 69 -1.49 -0.11 14.28
C ARG A 69 -2.29 -1.11 15.11
N LYS A 70 -3.61 -1.11 14.97
CA LYS A 70 -4.47 -2.05 15.70
C LYS A 70 -4.23 -3.48 15.25
N THR A 71 -4.26 -3.74 13.96
CA THR A 71 -4.05 -5.07 13.39
C THR A 71 -2.65 -5.60 13.67
N ALA A 72 -1.63 -4.75 13.73
CA ALA A 72 -0.28 -5.16 14.13
C ALA A 72 -0.24 -5.60 15.60
N LYS A 73 -0.89 -4.88 16.52
CA LYS A 73 -0.99 -5.31 17.93
C LYS A 73 -1.66 -6.68 18.04
N ASP A 74 -2.79 -6.87 17.36
CA ASP A 74 -3.52 -8.14 17.37
C ASP A 74 -2.66 -9.28 16.79
N PHE A 75 -1.98 -9.03 15.66
CA PHE A 75 -1.06 -9.99 15.04
C PHE A 75 0.08 -10.41 15.97
N LEU A 76 0.69 -9.46 16.68
CA LEU A 76 1.79 -9.74 17.60
C LEU A 76 1.34 -10.52 18.83
N LEU A 77 0.11 -10.30 19.30
CA LEU A 77 -0.50 -11.11 20.39
C LEU A 77 -0.75 -12.55 19.94
N ASP A 78 -1.29 -12.75 18.73
CA ASP A 78 -1.48 -14.08 18.15
C ASP A 78 -0.14 -14.80 17.94
N LEU A 79 0.90 -14.06 17.55
CA LEU A 79 2.25 -14.58 17.40
C LEU A 79 2.85 -15.02 18.75
N GLN A 80 2.67 -14.23 19.81
CA GLN A 80 3.16 -14.54 21.15
C GLN A 80 2.41 -15.69 21.82
N SER A 81 1.13 -15.86 21.52
CA SER A 81 0.30 -16.96 22.02
C SER A 81 0.42 -18.24 21.18
N GLY A 82 1.04 -18.17 20.00
CA GLY A 82 1.23 -19.30 19.10
C GLY A 82 -0.03 -19.69 18.33
N THR A 83 -1.04 -18.81 18.27
CA THR A 83 -2.30 -19.02 17.54
C THR A 83 -2.29 -18.39 16.15
N LEU A 84 -1.19 -17.74 15.75
CA LEU A 84 -1.08 -17.08 14.46
C LEU A 84 -1.20 -18.08 13.29
N ASP A 85 -2.18 -17.83 12.43
CA ASP A 85 -2.33 -18.46 11.12
C ASP A 85 -1.42 -17.78 10.08
N LEU A 86 -0.61 -18.56 9.37
CA LEU A 86 0.31 -18.07 8.31
C LEU A 86 -0.28 -18.16 6.89
N GLY A 87 -1.58 -18.47 6.76
CA GLY A 87 -2.26 -18.59 5.48
C GLY A 87 -2.20 -17.33 4.59
N PRO A 88 -2.37 -17.49 3.27
CA PRO A 88 -2.22 -16.41 2.28
C PRO A 88 -3.32 -15.34 2.33
N GLY A 89 -4.40 -15.54 3.07
CA GLY A 89 -5.51 -14.60 3.19
C GLY A 89 -5.19 -13.36 4.02
N VAL A 90 -5.84 -12.23 3.66
CA VAL A 90 -5.78 -10.97 4.41
C VAL A 90 -6.41 -11.12 5.80
N ASN A 91 -7.53 -11.83 5.89
CA ASN A 91 -8.18 -12.10 7.16
C ASN A 91 -7.63 -13.41 7.73
N ALA A 92 -7.28 -13.42 9.02
CA ALA A 92 -7.04 -14.67 9.73
C ALA A 92 -8.30 -15.53 9.60
N SER A 93 -8.15 -16.77 9.12
CA SER A 93 -9.27 -17.70 9.06
C SER A 93 -9.80 -17.85 10.47
N SER A 94 -10.97 -17.27 10.77
CA SER A 94 -11.53 -17.30 12.11
C SER A 94 -11.77 -18.75 12.53
N LEU A 95 -10.82 -19.32 13.27
CA LEU A 95 -11.06 -20.51 14.07
C LEU A 95 -11.99 -20.07 15.21
N ASN A 96 -13.29 -20.28 14.98
CA ASN A 96 -14.41 -20.17 15.92
C ASN A 96 -15.02 -18.77 16.12
N LYS A 97 -15.90 -18.36 15.19
CA LYS A 97 -17.11 -17.59 15.55
C LYS A 97 -18.23 -17.72 14.49
N SER A 98 -18.76 -18.93 14.28
CA SER A 98 -20.15 -19.07 13.82
C SER A 98 -21.04 -19.33 15.04
N GLY A 99 -21.23 -18.28 15.84
CA GLY A 99 -22.31 -18.25 16.82
C GLY A 99 -23.59 -17.94 16.06
N GLN A 100 -24.42 -18.96 15.90
CA GLN A 100 -25.74 -18.92 15.31
C GLN A 100 -26.58 -17.77 15.89
N THR A 101 -26.99 -16.82 15.05
CA THR A 101 -28.29 -16.17 15.23
C THR A 101 -29.31 -17.14 14.67
N SER A 102 -29.92 -17.92 15.56
CA SER A 102 -31.05 -18.78 15.25
C SER A 102 -32.32 -17.94 15.32
N ASP A 103 -33.12 -18.00 14.25
CA ASP A 103 -34.56 -17.80 14.34
C ASP A 103 -35.26 -19.14 14.04
N PRO A 104 -36.43 -19.41 14.63
CA PRO A 104 -36.90 -20.76 14.88
C PRO A 104 -37.86 -21.28 13.80
N ASN A 105 -38.08 -22.60 13.89
CA ASN A 105 -39.29 -23.33 13.53
C ASN A 105 -39.30 -24.09 12.19
N SER A 106 -39.15 -25.41 12.25
CA SER A 106 -40.21 -26.37 11.93
C SER A 106 -39.74 -27.79 12.27
N ASP A 107 -40.48 -28.44 13.15
CA ASP A 107 -40.36 -29.84 13.54
C ASP A 107 -40.64 -30.80 12.37
N GLU A 108 -39.92 -31.92 12.30
CA GLU A 108 -40.52 -33.26 12.26
C GLU A 108 -39.44 -34.35 12.52
N GLU A 109 -39.82 -35.32 13.34
CA GLU A 109 -38.97 -36.33 13.96
C GLU A 109 -38.61 -37.50 13.03
N THR A 110 -37.45 -38.13 13.26
CA THR A 110 -37.37 -39.59 13.48
C THR A 110 -35.99 -40.00 14.00
N GLU A 111 -35.97 -40.58 15.20
CA GLU A 111 -34.82 -41.27 15.79
C GLU A 111 -34.49 -42.57 15.02
N MET A 112 -33.21 -42.81 14.72
CA MET A 112 -32.61 -44.12 15.01
C MET A 112 -31.06 -44.11 14.97
N GLY A 113 -30.45 -44.71 16.00
CA GLY A 113 -29.24 -45.52 15.84
C GLY A 113 -27.88 -44.81 15.93
N GLY A 114 -27.29 -44.81 17.12
CA GLY A 114 -25.94 -44.30 17.36
C GLY A 114 -24.81 -45.04 16.63
N LYS A 115 -23.78 -44.29 16.26
CA LYS A 115 -22.36 -44.72 16.28
C LYS A 115 -21.45 -43.49 16.32
N ARG A 116 -20.75 -43.36 17.46
CA ARG A 116 -19.66 -42.41 17.67
C ARG A 116 -18.63 -42.53 16.53
N ARG A 117 -18.51 -41.50 15.70
CA ARG A 117 -17.32 -41.26 14.88
C ARG A 117 -16.81 -39.85 15.14
N ARG A 118 -15.89 -39.79 16.10
CA ARG A 118 -15.03 -38.64 16.37
C ARG A 118 -14.04 -38.54 15.20
N HIS A 119 -14.40 -37.85 14.13
CA HIS A 119 -13.43 -37.44 13.11
C HIS A 119 -12.88 -36.07 13.51
N GLY A 120 -11.62 -36.07 13.95
CA GLY A 120 -10.85 -34.86 14.17
C GLY A 120 -10.76 -34.07 12.86
N ARG A 121 -11.17 -32.81 12.91
CA ARG A 121 -11.10 -31.89 11.78
C ARG A 121 -9.83 -31.05 11.90
N GLY A 122 -8.79 -31.46 11.20
CA GLY A 122 -7.63 -30.66 10.78
C GLY A 122 -7.30 -31.00 9.32
N PRO A 123 -6.14 -30.59 8.77
CA PRO A 123 -5.74 -29.28 8.25
C PRO A 123 -6.28 -28.99 6.82
N THR A 124 -7.50 -29.43 6.49
CA THR A 124 -7.99 -29.46 5.09
C THR A 124 -8.26 -28.08 4.45
N LYS A 125 -8.46 -27.01 5.24
CA LYS A 125 -8.78 -25.67 4.72
C LYS A 125 -7.55 -24.87 4.28
N GLU A 126 -6.42 -25.04 4.95
CA GLU A 126 -5.18 -24.29 4.62
C GLU A 126 -4.55 -24.79 3.32
N THR A 127 -4.51 -26.10 3.11
CA THR A 127 -4.00 -26.72 1.88
C THR A 127 -4.82 -26.31 0.65
N ASP A 128 -6.12 -26.11 0.80
CA ASP A 128 -7.02 -25.67 -0.25
C ASP A 128 -6.72 -24.21 -0.66
N LEU A 129 -6.57 -23.29 0.31
CA LEU A 129 -6.21 -21.89 0.03
C LEU A 129 -4.81 -21.73 -0.58
N LEU A 130 -3.84 -22.53 -0.14
CA LEU A 130 -2.50 -22.54 -0.74
C LEU A 130 -2.52 -23.01 -2.20
N SER A 131 -3.45 -23.89 -2.57
CA SER A 131 -3.60 -24.36 -3.96
C SER A 131 -4.23 -23.32 -4.89
N VAL A 132 -5.15 -22.51 -4.36
CA VAL A 132 -5.86 -21.45 -5.10
C VAL A 132 -5.04 -20.15 -5.18
N ALA A 133 -4.13 -19.92 -4.24
CA ALA A 133 -3.32 -18.71 -4.20
C ALA A 133 -2.40 -18.58 -5.43
N PRO A 134 -2.24 -17.35 -5.98
CA PRO A 134 -1.30 -17.07 -7.06
C PRO A 134 0.12 -17.53 -6.71
N LYS A 135 0.87 -18.04 -7.70
CA LYS A 135 2.20 -18.60 -7.48
C LYS A 135 3.30 -17.61 -7.88
N ALA A 136 4.28 -17.47 -7.02
CA ALA A 136 5.52 -16.73 -7.29
C ALA A 136 6.40 -17.49 -8.29
N HIS A 137 7.44 -16.81 -8.79
CA HIS A 137 8.44 -17.46 -9.62
C HIS A 137 9.20 -18.55 -8.83
N PRO A 138 9.47 -19.76 -9.39
CA PRO A 138 10.02 -20.89 -8.64
C PRO A 138 11.32 -20.62 -7.86
N VAL A 139 12.14 -19.67 -8.34
CA VAL A 139 13.37 -19.21 -7.65
C VAL A 139 13.09 -18.69 -6.24
N SER A 140 11.88 -18.21 -5.94
CA SER A 140 11.49 -17.81 -4.58
C SER A 140 11.63 -18.93 -3.55
N SER A 141 11.56 -20.19 -3.98
CA SER A 141 11.67 -21.37 -3.10
C SER A 141 13.11 -21.82 -2.90
N GLU A 142 14.10 -21.21 -3.56
CA GLU A 142 15.49 -21.60 -3.43
C GLU A 142 16.07 -21.16 -2.08
N PRO A 143 16.84 -22.01 -1.37
CA PRO A 143 17.43 -21.65 -0.08
C PRO A 143 18.27 -20.38 -0.09
N ARG A 144 19.00 -20.13 -1.20
CA ARG A 144 19.76 -18.88 -1.39
C ARG A 144 18.86 -17.64 -1.39
N ARG A 145 17.66 -17.77 -1.96
CA ARG A 145 16.70 -16.67 -2.12
C ARG A 145 15.97 -16.38 -0.81
N ILE A 146 15.61 -17.43 -0.06
CA ILE A 146 14.97 -17.30 1.25
C ILE A 146 15.81 -16.41 2.20
N GLN A 147 17.13 -16.58 2.21
CA GLN A 147 18.00 -15.76 3.06
C GLN A 147 17.95 -14.26 2.70
N VAL A 148 17.98 -13.95 1.40
CA VAL A 148 17.88 -12.57 0.89
C VAL A 148 16.50 -11.98 1.16
N ASP A 149 15.45 -12.79 0.95
CA ASP A 149 14.06 -12.38 1.15
C ASP A 149 13.79 -12.04 2.62
N ILE A 150 14.38 -12.76 3.59
CA ILE A 150 14.23 -12.42 5.02
C ILE A 150 14.75 -11.01 5.29
N GLU A 151 15.96 -10.69 4.81
CA GLU A 151 16.57 -9.38 5.04
C GLU A 151 15.78 -8.24 4.38
N GLN A 152 15.33 -8.46 3.14
CA GLN A 152 14.53 -7.51 2.40
C GLN A 152 13.14 -7.33 3.01
N ALA A 153 12.46 -8.41 3.39
CA ALA A 153 11.17 -8.36 4.06
C ALA A 153 11.27 -7.66 5.41
N GLN A 154 12.29 -7.94 6.23
CA GLN A 154 12.53 -7.20 7.48
C GLN A 154 12.78 -5.71 7.24
N ALA A 155 13.51 -5.34 6.18
CA ALA A 155 13.71 -3.94 5.81
C ALA A 155 12.39 -3.27 5.43
N LEU A 156 11.53 -3.95 4.68
CA LEU A 156 10.20 -3.45 4.32
C LEU A 156 9.32 -3.30 5.57
N VAL A 157 9.26 -4.30 6.46
CA VAL A 157 8.51 -4.21 7.72
C VAL A 157 8.96 -2.98 8.52
N ARG A 158 10.28 -2.80 8.73
CA ARG A 158 10.82 -1.62 9.45
C ARG A 158 10.40 -0.30 8.83
N LYS A 159 10.45 -0.21 7.50
CA LYS A 159 10.08 1.00 6.77
C LYS A 159 8.58 1.29 6.89
N LEU A 160 7.74 0.30 6.63
CA LEU A 160 6.29 0.46 6.63
C LEU A 160 5.72 0.67 8.03
N ASP A 161 6.29 0.03 9.05
CA ASP A 161 5.98 0.31 10.45
C ASP A 161 6.30 1.78 10.78
N SER A 162 7.47 2.27 10.37
CA SER A 162 7.86 3.68 10.59
C SER A 162 6.91 4.66 9.88
N GLU A 163 6.51 4.36 8.64
CA GLU A 163 5.55 5.19 7.87
C GLU A 163 4.15 5.19 8.51
N LYS A 164 3.71 4.07 9.10
CA LYS A 164 2.38 3.94 9.72
C LYS A 164 2.36 4.22 11.23
N GLY A 165 3.50 4.55 11.82
CA GLY A 165 3.66 4.83 13.25
C GLY A 165 3.43 3.60 14.14
N ILE A 166 3.82 2.42 13.67
CA ILE A 166 3.77 1.18 14.45
C ILE A 166 5.06 1.09 15.26
N GLU A 167 4.93 1.17 16.57
CA GLU A 167 6.04 1.07 17.52
C GLU A 167 6.11 -0.36 18.10
N GLU A 168 7.29 -0.75 18.60
CA GLU A 168 7.50 -2.00 19.35
C GLU A 168 7.21 -3.32 18.59
N ASN A 169 7.57 -3.40 17.30
CA ASN A 169 7.47 -4.65 16.55
C ASN A 169 8.68 -5.60 16.79
N ILE A 170 8.43 -6.76 17.41
CA ILE A 170 9.45 -7.79 17.65
C ILE A 170 10.05 -8.37 16.37
N LEU A 171 9.34 -8.30 15.24
CA LEU A 171 9.80 -8.75 13.92
C LEU A 171 10.86 -7.81 13.32
N CYS A 172 10.93 -6.58 13.81
CA CYS A 172 11.84 -5.53 13.36
C CYS A 172 13.15 -5.46 14.13
N ARG A 173 13.32 -6.24 15.20
CA ARG A 173 14.43 -6.03 16.15
C ARG A 173 15.79 -6.34 15.51
N ALA A 174 16.52 -5.26 15.23
CA ALA A 174 17.96 -5.25 15.10
C ALA A 174 18.49 -4.10 15.99
N ASP A 175 18.73 -4.35 17.28
CA ASP A 175 19.58 -3.55 18.19
C ASP A 175 19.65 -4.28 19.56
N ASN A 176 20.80 -4.61 20.16
CA ASN A 176 22.13 -4.00 20.15
C ASN A 176 23.23 -5.07 20.15
N ASP A 177 24.05 -5.17 19.10
CA ASP A 177 25.43 -5.69 19.24
C ASP A 177 26.35 -5.38 18.04
N LYS A 178 25.99 -4.42 17.18
CA LYS A 178 26.91 -3.93 16.13
C LYS A 178 28.02 -3.02 16.65
N LEU A 179 28.07 -2.75 17.96
CA LEU A 179 29.19 -2.06 18.61
C LEU A 179 30.19 -3.01 19.30
N ASN A 180 29.99 -4.34 19.24
CA ASN A 180 30.92 -5.27 19.90
C ASN A 180 31.13 -6.59 19.15
N ARG A 181 31.48 -6.53 17.86
CA ARG A 181 32.01 -7.71 17.18
C ARG A 181 33.25 -7.39 16.35
N GLU A 182 34.31 -7.02 17.05
CA GLU A 182 35.65 -7.42 16.60
C GLU A 182 35.70 -8.96 16.50
N LYS A 183 36.15 -9.45 15.35
CA LYS A 183 36.68 -10.80 15.10
C LYS A 183 35.98 -11.97 15.81
N SER A 184 35.10 -12.66 15.10
CA SER A 184 35.05 -14.13 15.19
C SER A 184 34.48 -14.74 13.91
N HIS A 185 35.35 -15.47 13.20
CA HIS A 185 34.97 -16.43 12.17
C HIS A 185 34.03 -17.47 12.79
N GLY A 186 32.81 -17.54 12.28
CA GLY A 186 31.80 -18.54 12.64
C GLY A 186 30.64 -18.39 11.65
N GLY A 187 30.25 -19.48 11.00
CA GLY A 187 29.37 -19.52 9.82
C GLY A 187 28.10 -18.67 9.94
N SER A 188 27.69 -18.08 8.82
CA SER A 188 26.51 -17.23 8.65
C SER A 188 25.22 -17.96 9.05
N ILE A 189 24.89 -17.97 10.33
CA ILE A 189 23.55 -18.31 10.83
C ILE A 189 22.66 -17.11 10.49
N GLY A 190 21.60 -17.35 9.72
CA GLY A 190 20.64 -16.31 9.33
C GLY A 190 19.95 -15.62 10.52
N PRO A 191 19.14 -14.58 10.29
CA PRO A 191 18.43 -13.87 11.35
C PRO A 191 17.53 -14.85 12.12
N VAL A 192 17.64 -14.83 13.45
CA VAL A 192 16.77 -15.57 14.35
C VAL A 192 16.00 -14.59 15.22
N ILE A 193 14.67 -14.71 15.25
CA ILE A 193 13.81 -13.90 16.11
C ILE A 193 13.28 -14.76 17.24
N ILE A 194 13.56 -14.35 18.47
CA ILE A 194 13.08 -15.07 19.66
C ILE A 194 11.76 -14.45 20.11
N ILE A 195 10.68 -15.21 19.98
CA ILE A 195 9.36 -14.89 20.51
C ILE A 195 9.26 -15.43 21.92
N ARG A 196 9.03 -14.53 22.89
CA ARG A 196 8.75 -14.89 24.27
C ARG A 196 7.25 -14.83 24.48
N GLY A 197 6.60 -15.99 24.39
CA GLY A 197 5.19 -16.14 24.72
C GLY A 197 4.96 -16.25 26.23
N LEU A 198 3.69 -16.27 26.63
CA LEU A 198 3.30 -16.42 28.04
C LEU A 198 3.74 -17.77 28.63
N THR A 199 3.75 -18.82 27.79
CA THR A 199 3.97 -20.21 28.22
C THR A 199 5.21 -20.86 27.59
N SER A 200 5.79 -20.27 26.55
CA SER A 200 6.90 -20.87 25.79
C SER A 200 7.73 -19.82 25.07
N VAL A 201 9.00 -20.14 24.83
CA VAL A 201 9.90 -19.36 23.97
C VAL A 201 10.05 -20.09 22.65
N LYS A 202 9.78 -19.41 21.52
CA LYS A 202 9.94 -19.95 20.16
C LYS A 202 10.97 -19.12 19.40
N GLY A 203 11.97 -19.77 18.79
CA GLY A 203 12.83 -19.14 17.80
C GLY A 203 12.22 -19.27 16.41
N LEU A 204 12.06 -18.16 15.69
CA LEU A 204 11.74 -18.16 14.27
C LEU A 204 13.01 -18.00 13.46
N GLU A 205 13.22 -18.90 12.51
CA GLU A 205 14.34 -18.88 11.56
C GLU A 205 13.90 -19.43 10.20
N GLY A 206 14.68 -19.14 9.16
CA GLY A 206 14.48 -19.66 7.82
C GLY A 206 13.07 -19.38 7.26
N ILE A 207 12.42 -20.43 6.75
CA ILE A 207 11.11 -20.33 6.09
C ILE A 207 10.03 -19.84 7.06
N GLU A 208 10.02 -20.29 8.32
CA GLU A 208 9.02 -19.87 9.29
C GLU A 208 9.10 -18.36 9.58
N LEU A 209 10.32 -17.84 9.69
CA LEU A 209 10.54 -16.41 9.86
C LEU A 209 10.07 -15.64 8.63
N LEU A 210 10.45 -16.09 7.43
CA LEU A 210 10.04 -15.45 6.19
C LEU A 210 8.51 -15.44 6.04
N ASP A 211 7.85 -16.56 6.32
CA ASP A 211 6.39 -16.67 6.22
C ASP A 211 5.67 -15.79 7.22
N THR A 212 6.23 -15.63 8.42
CA THR A 212 5.73 -14.68 9.41
C THR A 212 5.85 -13.23 8.90
N LEU A 213 6.99 -12.86 8.33
CA LEU A 213 7.24 -11.52 7.79
C LEU A 213 6.33 -11.18 6.60
N ILE A 214 6.21 -12.07 5.62
CA ILE A 214 5.35 -11.82 4.45
C ILE A 214 3.86 -11.83 4.83
N THR A 215 3.45 -12.62 5.82
CA THR A 215 2.08 -12.58 6.34
C THR A 215 1.83 -11.25 7.04
N TYR A 216 2.80 -10.75 7.82
CA TYR A 216 2.71 -9.44 8.45
C TYR A 216 2.60 -8.33 7.40
N LEU A 217 3.50 -8.31 6.41
CA LEU A 217 3.47 -7.34 5.29
C LEU A 217 2.11 -7.32 4.59
N TRP A 218 1.53 -8.49 4.32
CA TRP A 218 0.23 -8.58 3.65
C TRP A 218 -0.93 -8.11 4.52
N ARG A 219 -1.04 -8.62 5.76
CA ARG A 219 -2.21 -8.37 6.63
C ARG A 219 -2.22 -6.97 7.23
N ILE A 220 -1.06 -6.40 7.54
CA ILE A 220 -0.95 -5.09 8.20
C ILE A 220 -0.75 -3.97 7.17
N HIS A 221 0.03 -4.22 6.12
CA HIS A 221 0.42 -3.17 5.18
C HIS A 221 -0.17 -3.33 3.78
N GLY A 222 -0.89 -4.41 3.50
CA GLY A 222 -1.44 -4.68 2.17
C GLY A 222 -0.37 -4.88 1.09
N LEU A 223 0.83 -5.31 1.50
CA LEU A 223 1.97 -5.54 0.61
C LEU A 223 2.07 -7.03 0.26
N ASP A 224 1.78 -7.35 -0.99
CA ASP A 224 2.00 -8.67 -1.56
C ASP A 224 3.45 -8.79 -2.02
N TYR A 225 4.27 -9.37 -1.14
CA TYR A 225 5.72 -9.42 -1.32
C TYR A 225 6.13 -10.11 -2.62
N TYR A 226 5.55 -11.27 -2.92
CA TYR A 226 5.86 -11.99 -4.15
C TYR A 226 5.08 -11.50 -5.37
N GLY A 227 3.96 -10.80 -5.15
CA GLY A 227 3.17 -10.15 -6.20
C GLY A 227 3.74 -8.84 -6.71
N MET A 228 4.77 -8.26 -6.05
CA MET A 228 5.31 -6.93 -6.38
C MET A 228 4.22 -5.85 -6.39
N LEU A 229 3.34 -5.90 -5.39
CA LEU A 229 2.17 -5.03 -5.32
C LEU A 229 1.95 -4.53 -3.88
N GLU A 230 1.69 -3.24 -3.74
CA GLU A 230 1.23 -2.62 -2.49
C GLU A 230 -0.15 -1.99 -2.74
N THR A 231 -1.12 -2.32 -1.89
CA THR A 231 -2.48 -1.80 -2.00
C THR A 231 -2.93 -1.20 -0.67
N ASN A 232 -3.75 -0.15 -0.73
CA ASN A 232 -4.34 0.46 0.46
C ASN A 232 -5.35 -0.50 1.14
N GLU A 233 -6.14 -1.21 0.33
CA GLU A 233 -7.14 -2.17 0.78
C GLU A 233 -6.86 -3.54 0.19
N ALA A 234 -5.96 -4.30 0.83
CA ALA A 234 -5.67 -5.66 0.41
C ALA A 234 -6.92 -6.54 0.49
N LYS A 235 -7.17 -7.30 -0.59
CA LYS A 235 -8.29 -8.24 -0.72
C LYS A 235 -7.78 -9.55 -1.31
N GLY A 236 -8.38 -10.66 -0.88
CA GLY A 236 -8.07 -11.98 -1.42
C GLY A 236 -6.79 -12.61 -0.84
N LEU A 237 -6.03 -13.26 -1.72
CA LEU A 237 -4.87 -14.08 -1.38
C LEU A 237 -3.60 -13.45 -1.95
N ARG A 238 -2.54 -13.35 -1.13
CA ARG A 238 -1.21 -12.96 -1.62
C ARG A 238 -0.55 -14.06 -2.45
N HIS A 239 0.46 -13.70 -3.23
CA HIS A 239 1.29 -14.67 -3.94
C HIS A 239 2.06 -15.57 -2.96
N VAL A 240 2.09 -16.87 -3.24
CA VAL A 240 2.81 -17.87 -2.45
C VAL A 240 3.90 -18.54 -3.26
N ARG A 241 4.93 -19.04 -2.57
CA ARG A 241 6.01 -19.82 -3.20
C ARG A 241 5.47 -21.12 -3.81
N VAL A 242 6.14 -21.60 -4.85
CA VAL A 242 5.83 -22.90 -5.46
C VAL A 242 6.40 -24.02 -4.59
N GLU A 243 5.57 -24.99 -4.23
CA GLU A 243 6.03 -26.22 -3.58
C GLU A 243 6.43 -27.26 -4.65
N GLY A 244 7.66 -27.76 -4.57
CA GLY A 244 8.15 -28.86 -5.42
C GLY A 244 9.32 -28.51 -6.33
N LYS A 245 10.10 -29.53 -6.71
CA LYS A 245 11.21 -29.43 -7.68
C LYS A 245 10.65 -29.29 -9.09
N SER A 246 10.43 -28.06 -9.55
CA SER A 246 10.19 -27.78 -10.97
C SER A 246 11.49 -27.97 -11.74
N SER A 247 11.63 -29.10 -12.45
CA SER A 247 12.79 -29.47 -13.26
C SER A 247 12.86 -28.76 -14.62
N ASP A 248 11.95 -27.85 -14.94
CA ASP A 248 11.94 -27.15 -16.24
C ASP A 248 12.75 -25.85 -16.16
N LEU A 249 14.06 -26.03 -16.30
CA LEU A 249 15.08 -25.00 -16.36
C LEU A 249 15.14 -24.37 -17.77
N THR A 250 14.24 -23.43 -18.05
CA THR A 250 14.47 -22.34 -19.02
C THR A 250 13.84 -21.02 -18.55
N SER A 251 13.60 -20.87 -17.24
CA SER A 251 12.98 -19.66 -16.70
C SER A 251 14.01 -18.57 -16.45
N ASN A 252 13.71 -17.33 -16.85
CA ASN A 252 14.50 -16.10 -16.66
C ASN A 252 14.65 -15.71 -15.17
N GLY A 253 15.07 -16.64 -14.30
CA GLY A 253 15.10 -16.47 -12.85
C GLY A 253 15.98 -15.31 -12.42
N VAL A 254 17.14 -15.14 -13.04
CA VAL A 254 18.06 -14.02 -12.76
C VAL A 254 17.43 -12.67 -13.13
N GLU A 255 16.69 -12.61 -14.24
CA GLU A 255 15.98 -11.39 -14.66
C GLU A 255 14.84 -11.07 -13.69
N TRP A 256 14.08 -12.10 -13.29
CA TRP A 256 13.03 -11.97 -12.28
C TRP A 256 13.61 -11.47 -10.95
N GLU A 257 14.69 -12.06 -10.44
CA GLU A 257 15.35 -11.63 -9.20
C GLU A 257 15.80 -10.18 -9.29
N LYS A 258 16.46 -9.80 -10.39
CA LYS A 258 16.90 -8.42 -10.61
C LYS A 258 15.73 -7.44 -10.60
N LYS A 259 14.65 -7.75 -11.32
CA LYS A 259 13.42 -6.93 -11.36
C LYS A 259 12.79 -6.83 -9.97
N PHE A 260 12.65 -7.96 -9.28
CA PHE A 260 12.07 -8.07 -7.96
C PHE A 260 12.82 -7.27 -6.92
N ASP A 261 14.14 -7.42 -6.87
CA ASP A 261 14.99 -6.67 -5.94
C ASP A 261 14.99 -5.19 -6.28
N SER A 262 15.04 -4.82 -7.56
CA SER A 262 15.00 -3.41 -7.97
C SER A 262 13.69 -2.75 -7.53
N HIS A 263 12.55 -3.45 -7.68
CA HIS A 263 11.24 -2.97 -7.26
C HIS A 263 11.18 -2.68 -5.75
N TRP A 264 11.58 -3.64 -4.92
CA TRP A 264 11.55 -3.45 -3.47
C TRP A 264 12.65 -2.50 -2.96
N GLN A 265 13.80 -2.42 -3.62
CA GLN A 265 14.82 -1.41 -3.30
C GLN A 265 14.36 0.01 -3.63
N GLU A 266 13.65 0.20 -4.74
CA GLU A 266 13.02 1.48 -5.07
C GLU A 266 11.99 1.84 -4.00
N ARG A 267 11.10 0.91 -3.65
CA ARG A 267 10.13 1.13 -2.57
C ARG A 267 10.79 1.44 -1.22
N LEU A 268 11.92 0.81 -0.90
CA LEU A 268 12.68 1.08 0.32
C LEU A 268 13.30 2.48 0.34
N ARG A 269 13.57 3.06 -0.83
CA ARG A 269 14.11 4.43 -0.98
C ARG A 269 13.01 5.48 -1.12
N SER A 270 11.84 5.13 -1.64
CA SER A 270 10.71 6.03 -1.83
C SER A 270 10.00 6.34 -0.51
N GLN A 271 9.02 7.24 -0.54
CA GLN A 271 8.06 7.42 0.53
C GLN A 271 6.83 6.52 0.30
N ASP A 272 5.88 6.56 1.22
CA ASP A 272 4.58 5.92 1.08
C ASP A 272 3.84 6.45 -0.16
N PRO A 273 3.33 5.58 -1.06
CA PRO A 273 2.62 6.01 -2.26
C PRO A 273 1.47 7.00 -1.99
N LEU A 274 0.70 6.82 -0.91
CA LEU A 274 -0.39 7.74 -0.58
C LEU A 274 0.13 9.09 -0.08
N GLU A 275 1.21 9.10 0.70
CA GLU A 275 1.86 10.35 1.17
C GLU A 275 2.40 11.16 -0.02
N ILE A 276 2.99 10.50 -1.01
CA ILE A 276 3.47 11.14 -2.25
C ILE A 276 2.30 11.83 -2.98
N MET A 277 1.13 11.17 -3.08
CA MET A 277 -0.06 11.73 -3.72
C MET A 277 -0.64 12.94 -2.99
N THR A 278 -0.38 13.10 -1.69
CA THR A 278 -0.78 14.34 -0.98
C THR A 278 0.03 15.56 -1.42
N ALA A 279 1.23 15.35 -1.97
CA ALA A 279 2.16 16.39 -2.40
C ALA A 279 2.28 17.54 -1.39
N LYS A 280 2.33 17.19 -0.10
CA LYS A 280 2.29 18.14 1.03
C LYS A 280 3.29 19.28 0.88
N GLU A 281 4.54 18.97 0.53
CA GLU A 281 5.60 19.97 0.34
C GLU A 281 5.25 20.99 -0.75
N LYS A 282 4.67 20.54 -1.87
CA LYS A 282 4.25 21.41 -2.97
C LYS A 282 3.09 22.32 -2.55
N ILE A 283 2.10 21.79 -1.85
CA ILE A 283 0.99 22.58 -1.31
C ILE A 283 1.50 23.59 -0.28
N ASP A 284 2.41 23.18 0.61
CA ASP A 284 2.98 24.06 1.63
C ASP A 284 3.82 25.19 1.04
N ALA A 285 4.59 24.91 -0.03
CA ALA A 285 5.34 25.91 -0.77
C ALA A 285 4.41 26.94 -1.43
N THR A 286 3.39 26.47 -2.17
CA THR A 286 2.38 27.36 -2.77
C THR A 286 1.63 28.16 -1.71
N ALA A 287 1.32 27.56 -0.55
CA ALA A 287 0.70 28.26 0.56
C ALA A 287 1.57 29.42 1.06
N ILE A 288 2.88 29.20 1.23
CA ILE A 288 3.80 30.24 1.70
C ILE A 288 3.85 31.39 0.70
N GLU A 289 4.08 31.10 -0.59
CA GLU A 289 4.13 32.11 -1.65
C GLU A 289 2.82 32.91 -1.76
N SER A 290 1.67 32.22 -1.61
CA SER A 290 0.35 32.86 -1.69
C SER A 290 0.00 33.69 -0.44
N LEU A 291 0.67 33.44 0.69
CA LEU A 291 0.47 34.16 1.95
C LEU A 291 1.34 35.41 2.07
N ASP A 292 2.41 35.54 1.29
CA ASP A 292 3.31 36.71 1.31
C ASP A 292 2.56 38.06 1.20
N PRO A 293 1.54 38.23 0.32
CA PRO A 293 0.76 39.47 0.26
C PRO A 293 -0.02 39.80 1.55
N TYR A 294 -0.24 38.80 2.41
CA TYR A 294 -0.92 38.94 3.69
C TYR A 294 0.04 39.22 4.85
N VAL A 295 1.33 39.45 4.58
CA VAL A 295 2.32 39.86 5.59
C VAL A 295 2.60 41.35 5.47
N ARG A 296 2.06 42.14 6.41
CA ARG A 296 2.25 43.59 6.43
C ARG A 296 3.55 43.95 7.14
N LYS A 297 4.52 44.50 6.40
CA LYS A 297 5.76 45.02 6.99
C LYS A 297 5.54 46.43 7.53
N ILE A 298 5.71 46.61 8.84
CA ILE A 298 5.46 47.85 9.58
C ILE A 298 6.78 48.31 10.20
N ARG A 299 7.15 49.58 10.00
CA ARG A 299 8.33 50.17 10.65
C ARG A 299 7.95 50.58 12.07
N ASP A 300 8.75 50.14 13.05
CA ASP A 300 8.64 50.49 14.46
C ASP A 300 9.87 51.30 14.89
N GLU A 301 9.64 52.45 15.50
CA GLU A 301 10.69 53.40 15.86
C GLU A 301 11.65 52.86 16.94
N LYS A 302 11.21 51.91 17.77
CA LYS A 302 11.97 51.39 18.91
C LYS A 302 12.56 50.00 18.64
N TYR A 303 11.91 49.20 17.79
CA TYR A 303 12.26 47.79 17.56
C TYR A 303 12.58 47.47 16.09
N GLY A 304 12.67 48.47 15.22
CA GLY A 304 13.04 48.29 13.81
C GLY A 304 11.86 47.85 12.94
N TRP A 305 11.77 46.57 12.58
CA TRP A 305 10.70 46.04 11.73
C TRP A 305 9.75 45.15 12.53
N LYS A 306 8.45 45.39 12.41
CA LYS A 306 7.37 44.52 12.88
C LYS A 306 6.58 44.00 11.69
N TYR A 307 5.99 42.82 11.84
CA TYR A 307 5.24 42.13 10.80
C TYR A 307 3.82 41.87 11.29
N GLY A 308 2.82 42.38 10.58
CA GLY A 308 1.42 42.25 10.93
C GLY A 308 0.67 41.27 10.04
N CYS A 309 -0.32 40.60 10.61
CA CYS A 309 -1.26 39.78 9.86
C CYS A 309 -2.15 40.66 8.97
N GLY A 310 -2.26 40.33 7.68
CA GLY A 310 -3.10 41.00 6.68
C GLY A 310 -4.48 40.38 6.48
N ALA A 311 -4.81 39.31 7.21
CA ALA A 311 -6.14 38.70 7.13
C ALA A 311 -7.23 39.68 7.60
N LYS A 312 -8.40 39.60 6.96
CA LYS A 312 -9.55 40.46 7.28
C LYS A 312 -9.92 40.31 8.76
N GLY A 313 -10.03 41.43 9.47
CA GLY A 313 -10.36 41.44 10.90
C GLY A 313 -9.24 41.01 11.86
N CYS A 314 -8.03 40.72 11.36
CA CYS A 314 -6.90 40.34 12.21
C CYS A 314 -5.91 41.49 12.45
N THR A 315 -5.55 41.72 13.72
CA THR A 315 -4.67 42.83 14.14
C THR A 315 -3.35 42.37 14.77
N LYS A 316 -3.04 41.06 14.74
CA LYS A 316 -1.83 40.52 15.39
C LYS A 316 -0.55 41.01 14.72
N LEU A 317 0.45 41.31 15.55
CA LEU A 317 1.78 41.78 15.18
C LEU A 317 2.84 40.82 15.73
N PHE A 318 3.93 40.69 14.99
CA PHE A 318 5.03 39.77 15.27
C PHE A 318 6.38 40.44 14.97
N HIS A 319 7.45 39.86 15.51
CA HIS A 319 8.82 40.34 15.30
C HIS A 319 9.49 39.80 14.02
N ALA A 320 8.90 38.79 13.37
CA ALA A 320 9.42 38.20 12.13
C ALA A 320 8.27 37.74 11.21
N ALA A 321 8.52 37.73 9.89
CA ALA A 321 7.55 37.31 8.87
C ALA A 321 7.12 35.84 9.02
N GLU A 322 8.05 34.95 9.39
CA GLU A 322 7.78 33.52 9.59
C GLU A 322 6.71 33.26 10.66
N PHE A 323 6.65 34.10 11.69
CA PHE A 323 5.61 34.00 12.71
C PHE A 323 4.23 34.41 12.18
N VAL A 324 4.19 35.35 11.22
CA VAL A 324 2.94 35.70 10.52
C VAL A 324 2.49 34.54 9.65
N HIS A 325 3.40 33.87 8.92
CA HIS A 325 3.06 32.69 8.12
C HIS A 325 2.49 31.56 8.98
N LYS A 326 3.16 31.22 10.09
CA LYS A 326 2.66 30.23 11.06
C LYS A 326 1.31 30.65 11.65
N HIS A 327 1.12 31.93 11.95
CA HIS A 327 -0.14 32.45 12.45
C HIS A 327 -1.27 32.34 11.41
N LEU A 328 -1.01 32.69 10.15
CA LEU A 328 -1.95 32.58 9.04
C LEU A 328 -2.39 31.12 8.85
N LYS A 329 -1.45 30.17 8.80
CA LYS A 329 -1.76 28.74 8.70
C LYS A 329 -2.63 28.21 9.85
N LEU A 330 -2.37 28.65 11.08
CA LEU A 330 -3.05 28.10 12.27
C LEU A 330 -4.35 28.82 12.66
N LYS A 331 -4.49 30.10 12.34
CA LYS A 331 -5.61 30.93 12.80
C LYS A 331 -6.49 31.45 11.66
N HIS A 332 -6.05 31.29 10.41
CA HIS A 332 -6.81 31.62 9.21
C HIS A 332 -6.82 30.44 8.23
N PRO A 333 -7.24 29.22 8.65
CA PRO A 333 -7.19 28.04 7.81
C PRO A 333 -8.03 28.17 6.53
N GLU A 334 -9.18 28.83 6.61
CA GLU A 334 -10.06 29.11 5.46
C GLU A 334 -9.34 29.90 4.36
N LEU A 335 -8.57 30.93 4.75
CA LEU A 335 -7.78 31.72 3.81
C LEU A 335 -6.71 30.85 3.14
N VAL A 336 -6.02 30.01 3.92
CA VAL A 336 -5.02 29.10 3.36
C VAL A 336 -5.67 28.13 2.38
N MET A 337 -6.82 27.54 2.75
CA MET A 337 -7.56 26.62 1.90
C MET A 337 -7.98 27.26 0.58
N GLU A 338 -8.54 28.47 0.62
CA GLU A 338 -8.92 29.25 -0.57
C GLU A 338 -7.72 29.51 -1.49
N LEU A 339 -6.63 30.03 -0.92
CA LEU A 339 -5.40 30.36 -1.68
C LEU A 339 -4.74 29.13 -2.31
N THR A 340 -4.91 27.96 -1.71
CA THR A 340 -4.33 26.71 -2.22
C THR A 340 -5.36 25.78 -2.87
N SER A 341 -6.59 26.23 -3.12
CA SER A 341 -7.63 25.43 -3.75
C SER A 341 -7.22 25.00 -5.16
N LYS A 342 -6.73 25.94 -5.99
CA LYS A 342 -6.31 25.64 -7.36
C LYS A 342 -5.23 24.56 -7.45
N VAL A 343 -4.16 24.68 -6.65
CA VAL A 343 -3.07 23.68 -6.65
C VAL A 343 -3.56 22.30 -6.18
N ARG A 344 -4.54 22.24 -5.28
CA ARG A 344 -5.13 20.96 -4.84
C ARG A 344 -5.97 20.31 -5.94
N GLU A 345 -6.79 21.07 -6.65
CA GLU A 345 -7.59 20.56 -7.78
C GLU A 345 -6.68 20.10 -8.94
N ASP A 346 -5.62 20.87 -9.24
CA ASP A 346 -4.64 20.49 -10.26
C ASP A 346 -3.92 19.17 -9.89
N LEU A 347 -3.56 19.01 -8.61
CA LEU A 347 -2.97 17.79 -8.09
C LEU A 347 -3.95 16.62 -8.09
N TYR A 348 -5.22 16.85 -7.75
CA TYR A 348 -6.26 15.85 -7.81
C TYR A 348 -6.41 15.27 -9.22
N PHE A 349 -6.49 16.15 -10.22
CA PHE A 349 -6.55 15.75 -11.62
C PHE A 349 -5.28 14.99 -12.05
N LEU A 350 -4.09 15.50 -11.69
CA LEU A 350 -2.82 14.85 -12.03
C LEU A 350 -2.71 13.44 -11.43
N ASN A 351 -3.05 13.29 -10.15
CA ASN A 351 -3.04 12.01 -9.45
C ASN A 351 -3.96 10.98 -10.14
N TYR A 352 -5.15 11.41 -10.56
CA TYR A 352 -6.07 10.57 -11.31
C TYR A 352 -5.53 10.18 -12.69
N MET A 353 -4.99 11.14 -13.45
CA MET A 353 -4.50 10.90 -14.82
C MET A 353 -3.25 10.01 -14.84
N SER A 354 -2.41 10.10 -13.81
CA SER A 354 -1.19 9.30 -13.66
C SER A 354 -1.44 7.85 -13.21
N ASP A 355 -2.60 7.55 -12.63
CA ASP A 355 -2.97 6.17 -12.27
C ASP A 355 -3.31 5.37 -13.54
N ALA A 356 -2.51 4.34 -13.82
CA ALA A 356 -2.69 3.45 -14.96
C ALA A 356 -4.07 2.76 -14.92
N ASP A 357 -4.52 2.38 -13.72
CA ASP A 357 -5.77 1.66 -13.45
C ASP A 357 -6.92 2.62 -13.07
N ALA A 358 -6.77 3.91 -13.37
CA ALA A 358 -7.83 4.88 -13.15
C ALA A 358 -9.12 4.51 -13.90
N PRO A 359 -10.29 4.64 -13.24
CA PRO A 359 -11.58 4.37 -13.85
C PRO A 359 -11.81 5.28 -15.06
N GLY A 360 -12.39 4.77 -16.14
CA GLY A 360 -12.48 5.48 -17.43
C GLY A 360 -11.22 5.36 -18.31
N GLY A 361 -10.17 4.69 -17.83
CA GLY A 361 -8.95 4.40 -18.59
C GLY A 361 -8.98 3.15 -19.45
N THR A 362 -9.90 2.23 -19.18
CA THR A 362 -10.08 1.01 -19.97
C THR A 362 -10.85 1.34 -21.25
N PRO A 363 -10.25 1.12 -22.45
CA PRO A 363 -10.97 1.32 -23.69
C PRO A 363 -12.19 0.41 -23.72
N VAL A 364 -13.38 0.96 -24.00
CA VAL A 364 -14.64 0.19 -24.22
C VAL A 364 -14.43 -0.93 -25.26
N MET A 365 -13.44 -0.76 -26.12
CA MET A 365 -13.01 -1.69 -27.16
C MET A 365 -12.45 -3.02 -26.66
N GLN A 366 -12.03 -3.08 -25.40
CA GLN A 366 -11.38 -4.23 -24.75
C GLN A 366 -12.28 -4.93 -23.73
N GLN A 367 -13.60 -4.72 -23.76
CA GLN A 367 -14.51 -5.62 -23.06
C GLN A 367 -14.39 -7.02 -23.69
N SER A 368 -13.50 -7.82 -23.13
CA SER A 368 -13.44 -9.26 -23.36
C SER A 368 -14.83 -9.81 -23.08
N LEU A 369 -15.38 -10.47 -24.10
CA LEU A 369 -16.53 -11.36 -23.96
C LEU A 369 -16.16 -12.46 -22.95
N LEU A 370 -16.29 -12.17 -21.66
CA LEU A 370 -16.34 -13.18 -20.61
C LEU A 370 -17.83 -13.43 -20.36
N VAL A 371 -18.37 -14.37 -21.13
CA VAL A 371 -19.58 -15.14 -20.81
C VAL A 371 -19.13 -16.41 -20.12
#